data_AF-A0A1V6QXP3-F1
#
_entry.id   AF-A0A1V6QXP3-F1
#
_cell.length_a   1.000
_cell.length_b   1.000
_cell.length_c   1.000
_cell.angle_alpha   90.00
_cell.angle_beta   90.00
_cell.angle_gamma   90.00
#
_symmetry.space_group_name_H-M   'P 1'
#
loop_
_entity.id
_entity.type
_entity.pdbx_description
1 polymer ?
#
loop_
_entity_poly.entity_id
_entity_poly.type
_entity_poly.pdbx_seq_one_letter_code
_entity_poly.pdbx_strand_id
1 'polypeptide(L)'
;MTPEFGLWVFQYLSIRDVWTGRIPDDTDILVVHGPPALYGDCDGEKGPDGNIKVKGDGYLLREIQRVMPKMVVCGHIHGAFGVTVIHHDGIEDVMNGLQMRWEDYDILGALKQSIWSKITMGRNVEHPEETLVVNAAVAPSALRSEDKSAIAIDFH
;
A
#
# COMPACT_ATOMS: atom_id res chain seq x y z
N MET A 1 2.73 2.25 11.79
CA MET A 1 4.08 2.84 11.95
C MET A 1 4.59 3.19 10.55
N THR A 2 5.69 3.95 10.37
CA THR A 2 6.30 4.20 9.04
C THR A 2 7.79 3.78 9.04
N PRO A 3 8.35 3.20 7.95
CA PRO A 3 9.78 2.95 7.86
C PRO A 3 10.62 4.23 7.94
N GLU A 4 11.91 4.08 8.24
CA GLU A 4 12.81 5.23 8.36
C GLU A 4 12.99 6.00 7.05
N PHE A 5 12.88 7.32 7.14
CA PHE A 5 13.14 8.26 6.05
C PHE A 5 13.70 9.56 6.63
N GLY A 6 15.02 9.75 6.52
CA GLY A 6 15.70 10.95 7.01
C GLY A 6 15.61 11.11 8.54
N LEU A 7 15.14 12.27 9.00
CA LEU A 7 15.07 12.64 10.42
C LEU A 7 13.61 12.78 10.93
N TRP A 8 12.64 12.08 10.33
CA TRP A 8 11.24 12.21 10.79
C TRP A 8 10.94 11.36 12.03
N VAL A 9 9.82 11.67 12.69
CA VAL A 9 9.40 11.09 13.98
C VAL A 9 8.49 9.86 13.74
N PHE A 10 8.39 8.93 14.71
CA PHE A 10 7.55 7.72 14.65
C PHE A 10 7.96 6.68 13.60
N GLN A 11 9.27 6.55 13.39
CA GLN A 11 9.87 5.61 12.45
C GLN A 11 10.38 4.32 13.10
N TYR A 12 10.51 3.26 12.30
CA TYR A 12 11.27 2.05 12.64
C TYR A 12 12.25 1.71 11.51
N LEU A 13 13.29 0.95 11.85
CA LEU A 13 14.25 0.45 10.86
C LEU A 13 13.51 -0.37 9.80
N SER A 14 13.74 -0.04 8.52
CA SER A 14 13.10 -0.69 7.37
C SER A 14 13.36 -2.20 7.27
N ILE A 15 14.44 -2.69 7.89
CA ILE A 15 14.79 -4.12 7.98
C ILE A 15 13.88 -4.90 8.96
N ARG A 16 13.10 -4.21 9.79
CA ARG A 16 12.26 -4.85 10.79
C ARG A 16 10.86 -5.09 10.23
N ASP A 17 10.59 -6.33 9.85
CA ASP A 17 9.23 -6.78 9.57
C ASP A 17 8.37 -6.73 10.85
N VAL A 18 7.30 -5.93 10.78
CA VAL A 18 6.30 -5.80 11.84
C VAL A 18 4.90 -6.15 11.36
N TRP A 19 4.74 -6.57 10.10
CA TRP A 19 3.44 -6.72 9.44
C TRP A 19 3.11 -8.16 9.08
N THR A 20 4.07 -9.01 8.70
CA THR A 20 3.78 -10.36 8.21
C THR A 20 2.88 -11.13 9.18
N GLY A 21 1.73 -11.58 8.69
CA GLY A 21 0.73 -12.33 9.45
C GLY A 21 0.06 -11.56 10.59
N ARG A 22 0.11 -10.23 10.59
CA ARG A 22 -0.51 -9.39 11.63
C ARG A 22 -1.91 -8.92 11.29
N ILE A 23 -2.28 -8.92 10.00
CA ILE A 23 -3.58 -8.45 9.54
C ILE A 23 -4.53 -9.66 9.38
N PRO A 24 -5.67 -9.70 10.09
CA PRO A 24 -6.66 -10.77 9.92
C PRO A 24 -7.24 -10.83 8.51
N ASP A 25 -7.55 -12.03 8.03
CA ASP A 25 -8.05 -12.28 6.66
C ASP A 25 -9.44 -11.68 6.37
N ASP A 26 -10.21 -11.39 7.42
CA ASP A 26 -11.56 -10.79 7.36
C ASP A 26 -11.54 -9.27 7.56
N THR A 27 -10.38 -8.63 7.44
CA THR A 27 -10.26 -7.16 7.61
C THR A 27 -10.87 -6.42 6.42
N ASP A 28 -12.03 -5.77 6.61
CA ASP A 28 -12.61 -4.88 5.60
C ASP A 28 -11.88 -3.53 5.50
N ILE A 29 -11.54 -2.93 6.65
CA ILE A 29 -10.94 -1.60 6.75
C ILE A 29 -9.70 -1.66 7.64
N LEU A 30 -8.56 -1.25 7.09
CA LEU A 30 -7.28 -1.20 7.78
C LEU A 30 -6.90 0.26 8.08
N VAL A 31 -6.59 0.57 9.34
CA VAL A 31 -6.11 1.90 9.74
C VAL A 31 -4.68 1.81 10.24
N VAL A 32 -3.78 2.54 9.59
CA VAL A 32 -2.34 2.53 9.84
C VAL A 32 -1.76 3.93 9.91
N HIS A 33 -0.58 4.07 10.50
CA HIS A 33 0.05 5.39 10.62
C HIS A 33 0.69 5.87 9.30
N GLY A 34 1.53 5.03 8.69
CA GLY A 34 2.20 5.32 7.43
C GLY A 34 1.60 4.51 6.29
N PRO A 35 1.80 4.95 5.02
CA PRO A 35 1.27 4.27 3.86
C PRO A 35 2.00 2.94 3.57
N PRO A 36 1.37 2.02 2.82
CA PRO A 36 2.13 0.98 2.14
C PRO A 36 3.12 1.58 1.13
N ALA A 37 4.16 0.83 0.79
CA ALA A 37 5.03 1.23 -0.32
C ALA A 37 4.22 1.33 -1.62
N LEU A 38 4.62 2.22 -2.53
CA LEU A 38 4.05 2.43 -3.87
C LEU A 38 2.67 3.11 -3.93
N TYR A 39 1.92 3.15 -2.83
CA TYR A 39 0.56 3.70 -2.81
C TYR A 39 0.42 4.70 -1.66
N GLY A 40 0.21 5.97 -1.99
CA GLY A 40 0.08 7.03 -1.00
C GLY A 40 1.39 7.42 -0.33
N ASP A 41 2.56 7.13 -0.93
CA ASP A 41 3.89 7.38 -0.35
C ASP A 41 4.79 8.37 -1.12
N CYS A 42 4.22 9.14 -2.07
CA CYS A 42 4.92 10.02 -3.02
C CYS A 42 5.89 9.22 -3.90
N ASP A 43 5.34 8.31 -4.70
CA ASP A 43 6.07 7.47 -5.63
C ASP A 43 6.71 8.28 -6.77
N GLY A 44 7.72 7.69 -7.42
CA GLY A 44 8.25 8.18 -8.70
C GLY A 44 9.64 8.83 -8.68
N GLU A 45 10.23 9.09 -7.52
CA GLU A 45 11.62 9.56 -7.45
C GLU A 45 12.60 8.37 -7.60
N LYS A 46 13.34 8.33 -8.71
CA LYS A 46 14.48 7.44 -8.84
C LYS A 46 15.66 7.97 -8.03
N GLY A 47 16.22 7.12 -7.18
CA GLY A 47 17.47 7.38 -6.48
C GLY A 47 18.66 7.50 -7.44
N PRO A 48 19.81 7.97 -6.96
CA PRO A 48 21.05 8.08 -7.75
C PRO A 48 21.52 6.72 -8.32
N ASP A 49 21.09 5.64 -7.71
CA ASP A 49 21.33 4.25 -8.08
C ASP A 49 20.32 3.69 -9.10
N GLY A 50 19.37 4.51 -9.55
CA GLY A 50 18.30 4.14 -10.46
C GLY A 50 17.15 3.37 -9.82
N ASN A 51 17.21 3.09 -8.51
CA ASN A 51 16.15 2.40 -7.79
C ASN A 51 15.02 3.36 -7.44
N ILE A 52 13.79 2.86 -7.37
CA ILE A 52 12.64 3.66 -6.94
C ILE A 52 12.74 3.88 -5.44
N LYS A 53 12.63 5.14 -5.02
CA LYS A 53 12.53 5.47 -3.60
C LYS A 53 11.09 5.36 -3.16
N VAL A 54 10.84 4.40 -2.29
CA VAL A 54 9.57 4.27 -1.56
C VAL A 54 9.73 4.84 -0.16
N LYS A 55 8.65 5.43 0.37
CA LYS A 55 8.60 5.97 1.75
C LYS A 55 7.64 5.16 2.63
N GLY A 56 6.76 4.38 2.01
CA GLY A 56 5.87 3.45 2.69
C GLY A 56 6.53 2.11 3.01
N ASP A 57 5.81 1.23 3.70
CA ASP A 57 6.30 -0.12 4.05
C ASP A 57 5.93 -1.18 2.99
N GLY A 58 6.94 -1.90 2.50
CA GLY A 58 6.75 -3.06 1.62
C GLY A 58 6.08 -4.27 2.30
N TYR A 59 6.41 -4.59 3.55
CA TYR A 59 5.73 -5.67 4.28
C TYR A 59 4.25 -5.37 4.49
N LEU A 60 3.88 -4.09 4.67
CA LEU A 60 2.49 -3.66 4.70
C LEU A 60 1.80 -3.86 3.34
N LEU A 61 2.45 -3.47 2.24
CA LEU A 61 1.94 -3.74 0.88
C LEU A 61 1.68 -5.23 0.68
N ARG A 62 2.61 -6.10 1.11
CA ARG A 62 2.46 -7.55 1.00
C ARG A 62 1.25 -8.09 1.76
N GLU A 63 1.01 -7.59 2.99
CA GLU A 63 -0.16 -7.98 3.76
C GLU A 63 -1.46 -7.46 3.15
N ILE A 64 -1.46 -6.26 2.55
CA ILE A 64 -2.62 -5.72 1.83
C ILE A 64 -2.94 -6.58 0.60
N GLN A 65 -1.93 -7.00 -0.17
CA GLN A 65 -2.10 -7.92 -1.31
C GLN A 65 -2.52 -9.34 -0.90
N ARG A 66 -2.29 -9.71 0.37
CA ARG A 66 -2.71 -11.00 0.93
C ARG A 66 -4.15 -10.96 1.44
N VAL A 67 -4.50 -9.92 2.19
CA VAL A 67 -5.79 -9.78 2.87
C VAL A 67 -6.85 -9.13 1.98
N MET A 68 -6.43 -8.27 1.05
CA MET A 68 -7.30 -7.51 0.14
C MET A 68 -8.41 -6.73 0.88
N PRO A 69 -8.08 -5.87 1.89
CA PRO A 69 -9.08 -5.04 2.54
C PRO A 69 -9.71 -4.07 1.54
N LYS A 70 -10.98 -3.71 1.71
CA LYS A 70 -11.66 -2.73 0.84
C LYS A 70 -11.01 -1.35 0.94
N MET A 71 -10.48 -1.00 2.13
CA MET A 71 -9.89 0.30 2.36
C MET A 71 -8.72 0.26 3.35
N VAL A 72 -7.70 1.07 3.08
CA VAL A 72 -6.57 1.36 3.95
C VAL A 72 -6.51 2.85 4.19
N VAL A 73 -6.64 3.28 5.45
CA VAL A 73 -6.50 4.69 5.84
C VAL A 73 -5.13 4.87 6.48
N CYS A 74 -4.36 5.83 5.95
CA CYS A 74 -3.01 6.14 6.38
C CYS A 74 -2.76 7.65 6.47
N GLY A 75 -1.56 8.03 6.88
CA GLY A 75 -1.13 9.42 6.94
C GLY A 75 0.38 9.54 6.81
N HIS A 76 0.98 10.42 7.62
CA HIS A 76 2.42 10.62 7.77
C HIS A 76 3.15 11.22 6.55
N ILE A 77 2.85 10.82 5.31
CA ILE A 77 3.47 11.35 4.09
C ILE A 77 2.62 12.51 3.55
N HIS A 78 2.94 13.73 3.99
CA HIS A 78 2.10 14.91 3.73
C HIS A 78 1.99 15.30 2.24
N GLY A 79 3.03 15.00 1.46
CA GLY A 79 3.06 15.26 0.02
C GLY A 79 2.23 14.27 -0.80
N ALA A 80 1.71 13.21 -0.18
CA ALA A 80 0.92 12.17 -0.83
C ALA A 80 -0.55 12.18 -0.38
N PHE A 81 -1.04 13.30 0.15
CA PHE A 81 -2.46 13.43 0.49
C PHE A 81 -3.33 13.12 -0.73
N GLY A 82 -4.32 12.25 -0.54
CA GLY A 82 -5.21 11.82 -1.62
C GLY A 82 -5.60 10.36 -1.51
N VAL A 83 -6.11 9.82 -2.62
CA VAL A 83 -6.56 8.44 -2.74
C VAL A 83 -5.79 7.77 -3.89
N THR A 84 -5.29 6.57 -3.64
CA THR A 84 -4.72 5.68 -4.65
C THR A 84 -5.43 4.32 -4.59
N VAL A 85 -5.39 3.56 -5.68
CA VAL A 85 -6.07 2.26 -5.80
C VAL A 85 -5.03 1.18 -6.03
N ILE A 86 -5.16 0.06 -5.31
CA ILE A 86 -4.44 -1.19 -5.60
C ILE A 86 -5.45 -2.13 -6.24
N HIS A 87 -5.19 -2.62 -7.46
CA HIS A 87 -6.03 -3.67 -8.06
C HIS A 87 -5.41 -5.05 -7.79
N HIS A 88 -6.23 -5.98 -7.31
CA HIS A 88 -5.80 -7.35 -7.00
C HIS A 88 -6.03 -8.28 -8.20
N ASP A 89 -5.45 -7.94 -9.35
CA ASP A 89 -5.60 -8.71 -10.61
C ASP A 89 -4.46 -9.72 -10.87
N GLY A 90 -3.52 -9.83 -9.93
CA GLY A 90 -2.33 -10.67 -10.00
C GLY A 90 -1.22 -10.13 -10.91
N ILE A 91 -1.53 -9.30 -11.92
CA ILE A 91 -0.53 -8.62 -12.75
C ILE A 91 0.09 -7.47 -11.95
N GLU A 92 -0.74 -6.62 -11.34
CA GLU A 92 -0.30 -5.53 -10.48
C GLU A 92 0.51 -6.07 -9.29
N ASP A 93 0.13 -7.23 -8.76
CA ASP A 93 0.90 -7.88 -7.70
C ASP A 93 2.31 -8.26 -8.14
N VAL A 94 2.45 -8.85 -9.33
CA VAL A 94 3.76 -9.16 -9.91
C VAL A 94 4.56 -7.90 -10.16
N MET A 95 3.94 -6.86 -10.71
CA MET A 95 4.61 -5.59 -10.98
C MET A 95 5.12 -4.95 -9.68
N ASN A 96 4.31 -4.95 -8.63
CA ASN A 96 4.68 -4.47 -7.30
C ASN A 96 5.85 -5.27 -6.72
N GLY A 97 5.81 -6.61 -6.80
CA GLY A 97 6.89 -7.46 -6.34
C GLY A 97 8.22 -7.23 -7.08
N LEU A 98 8.16 -7.01 -8.39
CA LEU A 98 9.33 -6.67 -9.21
C LEU A 98 9.87 -5.28 -8.86
N GLN A 99 8.99 -4.30 -8.70
CA GLN A 99 9.34 -2.92 -8.34
C GLN A 99 9.98 -2.85 -6.95
N MET A 100 9.47 -3.65 -6.01
CA MET A 100 10.00 -3.82 -4.65
C MET A 100 11.19 -4.78 -4.56
N ARG A 101 11.51 -5.49 -5.66
CA ARG A 101 12.61 -6.46 -5.78
C ARG A 101 12.57 -7.58 -4.73
N TRP A 102 11.38 -8.10 -4.45
CA TRP A 102 11.23 -9.22 -3.52
C TRP A 102 11.76 -10.53 -4.10
N GLU A 103 12.59 -11.25 -3.33
CA GLU A 103 13.28 -12.46 -3.81
C GLU A 103 12.33 -13.62 -4.18
N ASP A 104 11.15 -13.68 -3.56
CA ASP A 104 10.16 -14.76 -3.75
C ASP A 104 9.16 -14.51 -4.91
N TYR A 105 9.22 -13.34 -5.56
CA TYR A 105 8.32 -12.98 -6.66
C TYR A 105 8.84 -13.53 -8.00
N ASP A 106 8.85 -14.86 -8.09
CA ASP A 106 8.91 -15.61 -9.35
C ASP A 106 7.48 -15.90 -9.83
N ILE A 107 7.30 -16.07 -11.14
CA ILE A 107 6.01 -16.24 -11.85
C ILE A 107 5.10 -17.28 -11.18
N LEU A 108 5.71 -18.29 -10.54
CA LEU A 108 5.04 -19.37 -9.82
C LEU A 108 4.32 -18.92 -8.53
N GLY A 109 4.87 -17.94 -7.81
CA GLY A 109 4.27 -17.38 -6.59
C GLY A 109 3.00 -16.61 -6.89
N ALA A 110 3.04 -15.77 -7.92
CA ALA A 110 1.87 -15.05 -8.43
C ALA A 110 0.78 -16.00 -8.95
N LEU A 111 1.17 -17.07 -9.64
CA LEU A 111 0.24 -18.10 -10.09
C LEU A 111 -0.47 -18.78 -8.90
N LYS A 112 0.26 -19.09 -7.82
CA LYS A 112 -0.33 -19.65 -6.60
C LYS A 112 -1.31 -18.67 -5.94
N GLN A 113 -0.97 -17.38 -5.86
CA GLN A 113 -1.84 -16.36 -5.28
C GLN A 113 -3.13 -16.20 -6.10
N SER A 114 -3.01 -16.15 -7.43
CA SER A 114 -4.14 -16.16 -8.38
C SER A 114 -5.02 -17.42 -8.27
N ILE A 115 -4.41 -18.58 -8.01
CA ILE A 115 -5.16 -19.82 -7.79
C ILE A 115 -5.86 -19.78 -6.43
N TRP A 116 -5.19 -19.30 -5.38
CA TRP A 116 -5.74 -19.22 -4.04
C TRP A 116 -6.91 -18.24 -3.96
N SER A 117 -6.80 -17.07 -4.60
CA SER A 117 -7.90 -16.11 -4.71
C SER A 117 -9.11 -16.71 -5.43
N LYS A 118 -8.89 -17.48 -6.50
CA LYS A 118 -9.98 -18.19 -7.21
C LYS A 118 -10.61 -19.34 -6.42
N ILE A 119 -9.91 -19.89 -5.43
CA ILE A 119 -10.40 -20.99 -4.60
C ILE A 119 -11.17 -20.46 -3.40
N THR A 120 -10.71 -19.39 -2.75
CA THR A 120 -11.43 -18.74 -1.66
C THR A 120 -12.62 -17.93 -2.17
N MET A 121 -12.50 -17.32 -3.35
CA MET A 121 -13.59 -16.59 -4.01
C MET A 121 -14.42 -17.56 -4.87
N GLY A 122 -15.43 -18.17 -4.26
CA GLY A 122 -16.43 -18.94 -5.00
C GLY A 122 -17.11 -18.08 -6.06
N ARG A 123 -16.78 -18.31 -7.34
CA ARG A 123 -17.48 -17.87 -8.57
C ARG A 123 -18.41 -16.64 -8.39
N ASN A 124 -17.82 -15.45 -8.35
CA ASN A 124 -18.49 -14.24 -8.83
C ASN A 124 -17.41 -13.35 -9.45
N VAL A 125 -17.18 -13.53 -10.75
CA VAL A 125 -16.25 -12.74 -11.55
C VAL A 125 -17.07 -11.66 -12.19
N GLU A 126 -17.11 -10.44 -11.64
CA GLU A 126 -17.45 -9.26 -12.45
C GLU A 126 -16.59 -8.00 -12.17
N HIS A 127 -15.84 -7.89 -11.06
CA HIS A 127 -14.90 -6.77 -10.86
C HIS A 127 -13.60 -7.25 -10.18
N PRO A 128 -12.40 -6.78 -10.60
CA PRO A 128 -11.19 -6.98 -9.83
C PRO A 128 -11.39 -6.39 -8.44
N GLU A 129 -11.01 -7.13 -7.39
CA GLU A 129 -11.05 -6.59 -6.03
C GLU A 129 -10.07 -5.42 -5.94
N GLU A 130 -10.53 -4.30 -5.41
CA GLU A 130 -9.75 -3.07 -5.28
C GLU A 130 -9.58 -2.72 -3.80
N THR A 131 -8.38 -2.25 -3.43
CA THR A 131 -8.15 -1.60 -2.15
C THR A 131 -7.98 -0.10 -2.35
N LEU A 132 -8.85 0.69 -1.73
CA LEU A 132 -8.68 2.13 -1.67
C LEU A 132 -7.66 2.50 -0.59
N VAL A 133 -6.54 3.11 -0.97
CA VAL A 133 -5.54 3.64 -0.04
C VAL A 133 -5.76 5.14 0.10
N VAL A 134 -6.22 5.56 1.27
CA VAL A 134 -6.52 6.96 1.61
C VAL A 134 -5.41 7.50 2.49
N ASN A 135 -4.57 8.38 1.94
CA ASN A 135 -3.61 9.13 2.73
C ASN A 135 -4.25 10.46 3.18
N ALA A 136 -4.66 10.49 4.44
CA ALA A 136 -5.30 11.63 5.09
C ALA A 136 -4.29 12.59 5.77
N ALA A 137 -3.01 12.58 5.36
CA ALA A 137 -1.99 13.43 5.96
C ALA A 137 -2.21 14.93 5.67
N VAL A 138 -2.59 15.67 6.71
CA VAL A 138 -2.73 17.13 6.68
C VAL A 138 -1.62 17.76 7.49
N ALA A 139 -0.94 18.73 6.90
CA ALA A 139 -0.07 19.64 7.64
C ALA A 139 -0.13 21.05 7.06
N PRO A 140 0.03 22.08 7.89
CA PRO A 140 0.19 23.44 7.40
C PRO A 140 1.51 23.52 6.64
N SER A 141 1.45 23.84 5.35
CA SER A 141 2.65 24.18 4.58
C SER A 141 2.73 25.70 4.43
N ALA A 142 3.92 26.27 4.67
CA ALA A 142 4.14 27.71 4.56
C ALA A 142 4.20 28.22 3.10
N LEU A 143 4.10 27.31 2.11
CA LEU A 143 4.38 27.62 0.69
C LEU A 143 3.27 27.20 -0.28
N ARG A 144 2.28 26.42 0.13
CA ARG A 144 1.10 26.09 -0.67
C ARG A 144 -0.12 25.92 0.22
N SER A 145 -1.04 26.88 0.15
CA SER A 145 -2.42 26.71 0.60
C SER A 145 -3.18 25.93 -0.46
N GLU A 146 -2.86 24.66 -0.65
CA GLU A 146 -3.81 23.76 -1.32
C GLU A 146 -4.80 23.35 -0.23
N ASP A 147 -6.03 23.86 -0.31
CA ASP A 147 -7.12 23.50 0.60
C ASP A 147 -7.35 21.99 0.49
N LYS A 148 -6.81 21.23 1.46
CA LYS A 148 -7.06 19.80 1.60
C LYS A 148 -8.46 19.64 2.20
N SER A 149 -9.45 19.44 1.33
CA SER A 149 -10.83 19.17 1.74
C SER A 149 -10.98 17.77 2.36
N ALA A 150 -12.07 17.53 3.08
CA ALA A 150 -12.41 16.19 3.55
C ALA A 150 -12.51 15.21 2.37
N ILE A 151 -11.98 14.00 2.55
CA ILE A 151 -12.16 12.88 1.62
C ILE A 151 -13.42 12.13 2.07
N ALA A 152 -14.45 12.10 1.22
CA ALA A 152 -15.67 11.34 1.44
C ALA A 152 -15.70 10.15 0.48
N ILE A 153 -15.91 8.95 1.02
CA ILE A 153 -15.99 7.70 0.26
C ILE A 153 -17.31 7.04 0.65
N ASP A 154 -18.18 6.80 -0.34
CA ASP A 154 -19.40 6.03 -0.17
C ASP A 154 -19.18 4.58 -0.61
N PHE A 155 -19.54 3.64 0.25
CA PHE A 155 -19.63 2.22 -0.10
C PHE A 155 -21.10 1.90 -0.42
N HIS A 156 -21.34 1.40 -1.62
CA HIS A 156 -22.67 0.94 -2.07
C HIS A 156 -22.86 -0.55 -1.86
#